data_AF-A0A3M1WXG8-F1
#
_entry.id   AF-A0A3M1WXG8-F1
#
_cell.length_a   1.000
_cell.length_b   1.000
_cell.length_c   1.000
_cell.angle_alpha   90.00
_cell.angle_beta   90.00
_cell.angle_gamma   90.00
#
_symmetry.space_group_name_H-M   'P 1'
#
loop_
_entity.id
_entity.type
_entity.pdbx_description
1 polymer ?
#
loop_
_entity_poly.entity_id
_entity_poly.type
_entity_poly.pdbx_seq_one_letter_code
_entity_poly.pdbx_strand_id
1 'polypeptide(L)'
;MRVKSRWNYKEKEHTIPEIASALAFNAWRIGQQACLNLENEGFETTSQSQRLDVIAEFLAFLLHYLDRHVAERMPMEQRAELLQSFAGELARHMQDNRRDVEGPGDYKPAFIELLNARHDEYAEYAFDGDDPGFALRNTFGQHVAEVMGEHMRRWIPDQVEAIEVPEALAPFRRALRNLLPKQDKGDDAADTEGVATRPDPHSLQANNTED
;
A
#
# COMPACT_ATOMS: atom_id res chain seq x y z
N MET A 1 -12.51 2.90 -12.28
CA MET A 1 -12.86 2.24 -10.99
C MET A 1 -13.01 3.23 -9.82
N ARG A 2 -14.07 3.16 -8.98
CA ARG A 2 -14.25 4.03 -7.78
C ARG A 2 -13.78 3.36 -6.47
N VAL A 3 -12.69 3.83 -5.89
CA VAL A 3 -12.03 3.34 -4.66
C VAL A 3 -12.60 4.07 -3.44
N LYS A 4 -13.03 3.35 -2.40
CA LYS A 4 -13.42 3.94 -1.11
C LYS A 4 -12.14 4.32 -0.38
N SER A 5 -11.68 5.54 -0.66
CA SER A 5 -10.37 6.03 -0.24
C SER A 5 -10.45 7.00 0.93
N ARG A 6 -11.58 7.18 1.60
CA ARG A 6 -11.73 8.16 2.70
C ARG A 6 -12.63 7.62 3.80
N TRP A 7 -12.25 7.87 5.05
CA TRP A 7 -13.10 7.65 6.21
C TRP A 7 -14.30 8.60 6.18
N ASN A 8 -15.48 8.08 6.51
CA ASN A 8 -16.72 8.87 6.60
C ASN A 8 -16.72 9.78 7.84
N TYR A 9 -16.03 9.38 8.92
CA TYR A 9 -15.86 10.15 10.16
C TYR A 9 -14.37 10.39 10.40
N LYS A 10 -13.89 11.57 10.01
CA LYS A 10 -12.45 11.89 10.05
C LYS A 10 -11.87 12.07 11.46
N GLU A 11 -12.71 12.25 12.47
CA GLU A 11 -12.33 12.48 13.86
C GLU A 11 -12.23 11.18 14.68
N LYS A 12 -12.62 10.03 14.11
CA LYS A 12 -12.47 8.74 14.78
C LYS A 12 -11.05 8.20 14.53
N GLU A 13 -10.36 7.82 15.60
CA GLU A 13 -9.17 6.99 15.49
C GLU A 13 -9.54 5.58 15.02
N HIS A 14 -8.84 5.11 13.99
CA HIS A 14 -9.05 3.79 13.41
C HIS A 14 -7.99 2.82 13.89
N THR A 15 -8.40 1.62 14.28
CA THR A 15 -7.47 0.57 14.70
C THR A 15 -6.70 0.02 13.50
N ILE A 16 -5.53 -0.58 13.73
CA ILE A 16 -4.74 -1.21 12.66
C ILE A 16 -5.56 -2.26 11.88
N PRO A 17 -6.36 -3.14 12.53
CA PRO A 17 -7.25 -4.04 11.81
C PRO A 17 -8.33 -3.33 10.97
N GLU A 18 -8.93 -2.23 11.45
CA GLU A 18 -9.90 -1.45 10.67
C GLU A 18 -9.24 -0.86 9.41
N ILE A 19 -8.01 -0.33 9.55
CA ILE A 19 -7.21 0.20 8.43
C ILE A 19 -6.86 -0.91 7.44
N ALA A 20 -6.38 -2.06 7.94
CA ALA A 20 -6.03 -3.21 7.13
C ALA A 20 -7.21 -3.72 6.30
N SER A 21 -8.39 -3.84 6.90
CA SER A 21 -9.61 -4.26 6.19
C SER A 21 -10.00 -3.27 5.09
N ALA A 22 -9.92 -1.96 5.37
CA ALA A 22 -10.18 -0.93 4.36
C ALA A 22 -9.16 -0.95 3.21
N LEU A 23 -7.87 -1.16 3.51
CA LEU A 23 -6.84 -1.32 2.49
C LEU A 23 -7.06 -2.58 1.66
N ALA A 24 -7.37 -3.72 2.29
CA ALA A 24 -7.57 -5.01 1.63
C ALA A 24 -8.75 -4.96 0.66
N PHE A 25 -9.85 -4.32 1.06
CA PHE A 25 -10.98 -4.05 0.16
C PHE A 25 -10.54 -3.25 -1.09
N ASN A 26 -9.69 -2.23 -0.92
CA ASN A 26 -9.21 -1.44 -2.05
C ASN A 26 -8.24 -2.24 -2.94
N ALA A 27 -7.32 -3.00 -2.35
CA ALA A 27 -6.42 -3.89 -3.08
C ALA A 27 -7.17 -4.95 -3.89
N TRP A 28 -8.20 -5.58 -3.32
CA TRP A 28 -9.06 -6.54 -4.01
C TRP A 28 -9.71 -5.95 -5.26
N ARG A 29 -10.21 -4.72 -5.18
CA ARG A 29 -10.80 -4.06 -6.36
C ARG A 29 -9.75 -3.66 -7.39
N ILE A 30 -8.55 -3.27 -6.96
CA ILE A 30 -7.44 -2.98 -7.86
C ILE A 30 -7.07 -4.24 -8.65
N GLY A 31 -6.89 -5.39 -7.98
CA GLY A 31 -6.61 -6.65 -8.66
C GLY A 31 -7.70 -7.05 -9.66
N GLN A 32 -8.98 -6.91 -9.30
CA GLN A 32 -10.10 -7.13 -10.24
C GLN A 32 -10.04 -6.22 -11.47
N GLN A 33 -9.74 -4.93 -11.26
CA GLN A 33 -9.64 -3.99 -12.36
C GLN A 33 -8.44 -4.30 -13.27
N ALA A 34 -7.29 -4.66 -12.70
CA ALA A 34 -6.11 -5.02 -13.48
C ALA A 34 -6.33 -6.31 -14.29
N CYS A 35 -6.98 -7.33 -13.72
CA CYS A 35 -7.39 -8.52 -14.48
C CYS A 35 -8.31 -8.15 -15.66
N LEU A 36 -9.28 -7.26 -15.43
CA LEU A 36 -10.17 -6.79 -16.50
C LEU A 36 -9.43 -5.96 -17.56
N ASN A 37 -8.46 -5.14 -17.16
CA ASN A 37 -7.63 -4.36 -18.09
C ASN A 37 -6.84 -5.28 -19.01
N LEU A 38 -6.14 -6.27 -18.45
CA LEU A 38 -5.40 -7.28 -19.22
C LEU A 38 -6.29 -7.97 -20.26
N GLU A 39 -7.50 -8.37 -19.87
CA GLU A 39 -8.46 -8.97 -20.80
C GLU A 39 -8.91 -8.02 -21.90
N ASN A 40 -9.13 -6.73 -21.59
CA ASN A 40 -9.50 -5.72 -22.59
C ASN A 40 -8.37 -5.43 -23.58
N GLU A 41 -7.11 -5.63 -23.18
CA GLU A 41 -5.92 -5.51 -24.03
C GLU A 41 -5.62 -6.81 -24.82
N GLY A 42 -6.52 -7.81 -24.74
CA GLY A 42 -6.43 -9.06 -25.51
C GLY A 42 -5.65 -10.18 -24.81
N PHE A 43 -5.22 -9.97 -23.56
CA PHE A 43 -4.63 -11.03 -22.73
C PHE A 43 -5.77 -11.81 -22.05
N GLU A 44 -6.29 -12.81 -22.74
CA GLU A 44 -7.49 -13.53 -22.31
C GLU A 44 -7.21 -14.53 -21.18
N THR A 45 -8.08 -14.53 -20.15
CA THR A 45 -8.22 -15.67 -19.25
C THR A 45 -9.29 -16.64 -19.76
N THR A 46 -9.16 -17.91 -19.40
CA THR A 46 -10.01 -19.01 -19.87
C THR A 46 -11.01 -19.49 -18.81
N SER A 47 -10.86 -19.05 -17.57
CA SER A 47 -11.75 -19.44 -16.47
C SER A 47 -11.81 -18.40 -15.36
N GLN A 48 -12.88 -18.44 -14.57
CA GLN A 48 -13.00 -17.62 -13.37
C GLN A 48 -11.93 -17.96 -12.33
N SER A 49 -11.47 -19.22 -12.26
CA SER A 49 -10.38 -19.64 -11.37
C SER A 49 -9.07 -18.97 -11.78
N GLN A 50 -8.79 -18.94 -13.08
CA GLN A 50 -7.61 -18.26 -13.62
C GLN A 50 -7.64 -16.74 -13.37
N ARG A 51 -8.81 -16.10 -13.45
CA ARG A 51 -8.94 -14.69 -13.04
C ARG A 51 -8.55 -14.48 -11.59
N LEU A 52 -8.92 -15.41 -10.70
CA LEU A 52 -8.53 -15.34 -9.30
C LEU A 52 -7.02 -15.57 -9.10
N ASP A 53 -6.36 -16.38 -9.93
CA ASP A 53 -4.90 -16.52 -9.93
C ASP A 53 -4.21 -15.21 -10.33
N VAL A 54 -4.67 -14.55 -11.39
CA VAL A 54 -4.17 -13.23 -11.81
C VAL A 54 -4.34 -12.21 -10.67
N ILE A 55 -5.53 -12.14 -10.08
CA ILE A 55 -5.81 -11.25 -8.95
C ILE A 55 -4.87 -11.56 -7.78
N ALA A 56 -4.60 -12.83 -7.49
CA ALA A 56 -3.72 -13.24 -6.40
C ALA A 56 -2.30 -12.64 -6.54
N GLU A 57 -1.74 -12.64 -7.75
CA GLU A 57 -0.43 -12.05 -8.02
C GLU A 57 -0.42 -10.53 -7.79
N PHE A 58 -1.47 -9.81 -8.22
CA PHE A 58 -1.61 -8.38 -7.93
C PHE A 58 -1.70 -8.11 -6.42
N LEU A 59 -2.39 -8.95 -5.66
CA LEU A 59 -2.50 -8.79 -4.21
C LEU A 59 -1.18 -9.04 -3.50
N ALA A 60 -0.39 -10.01 -3.95
CA ALA A 60 0.96 -10.26 -3.44
C ALA A 60 1.88 -9.05 -3.69
N PHE A 61 1.83 -8.49 -4.90
CA PHE A 61 2.55 -7.25 -5.23
C PHE A 61 2.13 -6.08 -4.34
N LEU A 62 0.83 -5.87 -4.11
CA LEU A 62 0.33 -4.78 -3.27
C LEU A 62 0.65 -4.98 -1.78
N LEU A 63 0.69 -6.21 -1.28
CA LEU A 63 1.17 -6.54 0.07
C LEU A 63 2.64 -6.13 0.24
N HIS A 64 3.50 -6.53 -0.70
CA HIS A 64 4.90 -6.13 -0.65
C HIS A 64 5.07 -4.61 -0.78
N TYR A 65 4.30 -3.97 -1.65
CA TYR A 65 4.31 -2.51 -1.78
C TYR A 65 3.89 -1.81 -0.47
N LEU A 66 2.83 -2.30 0.19
CA LEU A 66 2.39 -1.78 1.49
C LEU A 66 3.52 -1.86 2.51
N ASP A 67 4.17 -3.01 2.60
CA ASP A 67 5.27 -3.24 3.53
C ASP A 67 6.41 -2.24 3.34
N ARG A 68 6.90 -2.12 2.11
CA ARG A 68 7.93 -1.15 1.73
C ARG A 68 7.52 0.28 2.03
N HIS A 69 6.25 0.62 1.79
CA HIS A 69 5.74 1.96 2.06
C HIS A 69 5.74 2.30 3.56
N VAL A 70 5.45 1.34 4.44
CA VAL A 70 5.36 1.59 5.89
C VAL A 70 6.65 1.29 6.65
N ALA A 71 7.63 0.63 6.03
CA ALA A 71 8.85 0.14 6.68
C ALA A 71 9.60 1.19 7.53
N GLU A 72 9.71 2.42 7.03
CA GLU A 72 10.38 3.54 7.72
C GLU A 72 9.41 4.48 8.43
N ARG A 73 8.09 4.24 8.29
CA ARG A 73 7.03 5.16 8.72
C ARG A 73 6.25 4.67 9.92
N MET A 74 6.49 3.42 10.34
CA MET A 74 5.72 2.73 11.37
C MET A 74 6.65 1.89 12.26
N PRO A 75 6.45 1.86 13.59
CA PRO A 75 7.18 0.95 14.49
C PRO A 75 7.03 -0.51 14.08
N MET A 76 8.03 -1.33 14.40
CA MET A 76 8.08 -2.74 13.96
C MET A 76 6.84 -3.54 14.40
N GLU A 77 6.37 -3.38 15.64
CA GLU A 77 5.19 -4.12 16.11
C GLU A 77 3.92 -3.74 15.36
N GLN A 78 3.70 -2.44 15.14
CA GLN A 78 2.54 -1.92 14.40
C GLN A 78 2.58 -2.34 12.93
N ARG A 79 3.78 -2.32 12.32
CA ARG A 79 4.00 -2.79 10.94
C ARG A 79 3.64 -4.27 10.82
N ALA A 80 4.12 -5.10 11.74
CA ALA A 80 3.81 -6.52 11.76
C ALA A 80 2.30 -6.78 11.92
N GLU A 81 1.64 -6.07 12.83
CA GLU A 81 0.18 -6.17 13.02
C GLU A 81 -0.59 -5.77 11.75
N LEU A 82 -0.16 -4.69 11.09
CA LEU A 82 -0.79 -4.18 9.87
C LEU A 82 -0.67 -5.19 8.73
N LEU A 83 0.51 -5.75 8.50
CA LEU A 83 0.75 -6.72 7.42
C LEU A 83 0.01 -8.03 7.67
N GLN A 84 0.02 -8.54 8.90
CA GLN A 84 -0.71 -9.76 9.26
C GLN A 84 -2.22 -9.57 9.11
N SER A 85 -2.74 -8.43 9.59
CA SER A 85 -4.16 -8.10 9.43
C SER A 85 -4.53 -7.96 7.95
N PHE A 86 -3.71 -7.27 7.16
CA PHE A 86 -3.95 -7.05 5.73
C PHE A 86 -3.91 -8.36 4.94
N ALA A 87 -2.89 -9.20 5.15
CA ALA A 87 -2.81 -10.53 4.54
C ALA A 87 -4.00 -11.43 4.93
N GLY A 88 -4.44 -11.39 6.20
CA GLY A 88 -5.61 -12.13 6.67
C GLY A 88 -6.93 -11.69 6.00
N GLU A 89 -7.12 -10.38 5.80
CA GLU A 89 -8.26 -9.82 5.08
C GLU A 89 -8.24 -10.23 3.60
N LEU A 90 -7.08 -10.15 2.94
CA LEU A 90 -6.90 -10.61 1.56
C LEU A 90 -7.23 -12.11 1.43
N ALA A 91 -6.74 -12.93 2.35
CA ALA A 91 -7.00 -14.37 2.36
C ALA A 91 -8.48 -14.69 2.58
N ARG A 92 -9.21 -13.88 3.36
CA ARG A 92 -10.67 -14.01 3.47
C ARG A 92 -11.35 -13.72 2.14
N HIS A 93 -10.98 -12.62 1.47
CA HIS A 93 -11.55 -12.31 0.16
C HIS A 93 -11.28 -13.41 -0.87
N MET A 94 -10.04 -13.93 -0.91
CA MET A 94 -9.69 -15.04 -1.79
C MET A 94 -10.49 -16.30 -1.46
N GLN A 95 -10.60 -16.66 -0.17
CA GLN A 95 -11.39 -17.81 0.29
C GLN A 95 -12.84 -17.74 -0.17
N ASP A 96 -13.49 -16.59 0.03
CA ASP A 96 -14.90 -16.42 -0.29
C ASP A 96 -15.12 -16.54 -1.80
N ASN A 97 -14.27 -15.88 -2.62
CA ASN A 97 -14.39 -15.92 -4.08
C ASN A 97 -14.03 -17.29 -4.68
N ARG A 98 -13.00 -17.96 -4.16
CA ARG A 98 -12.66 -19.33 -4.60
C ARG A 98 -13.78 -20.30 -4.27
N ARG A 99 -14.43 -20.18 -3.10
CA ARG A 99 -15.58 -21.02 -2.77
C ARG A 99 -16.75 -20.83 -3.73
N ASP A 100 -17.00 -19.60 -4.16
CA ASP A 100 -18.06 -19.31 -5.13
C ASP A 100 -17.74 -19.89 -6.52
N VAL A 101 -16.47 -19.91 -6.91
CA VAL A 101 -16.03 -20.37 -8.25
C VAL A 101 -15.78 -21.88 -8.31
N GLU A 102 -15.19 -22.47 -7.27
CA GLU A 102 -14.65 -23.83 -7.25
C GLU A 102 -15.39 -24.76 -6.28
N GLY A 103 -16.30 -24.22 -5.46
CA GLY A 103 -17.08 -24.97 -4.49
C GLY A 103 -16.40 -25.10 -3.11
N PRO A 104 -16.89 -26.02 -2.26
CA PRO A 104 -16.38 -26.14 -0.89
C PRO A 104 -14.90 -26.53 -0.85
N GLY A 105 -14.10 -25.71 -0.16
CA GLY A 105 -12.68 -25.96 0.08
C GLY A 105 -12.10 -25.01 1.13
N ASP A 106 -10.87 -25.26 1.53
CA ASP A 106 -10.02 -24.32 2.28
C ASP A 106 -8.89 -23.83 1.38
N TYR A 107 -9.04 -22.60 0.91
CA TYR A 107 -8.17 -21.94 -0.06
C TYR A 107 -7.23 -20.93 0.60
N LYS A 108 -7.41 -20.65 1.90
CA LYS A 108 -6.55 -19.70 2.61
C LYS A 108 -5.08 -20.15 2.67
N PRO A 109 -4.75 -21.41 3.02
CA PRO A 109 -3.35 -21.81 3.19
C PRO A 109 -2.53 -21.59 1.92
N ALA A 110 -3.01 -22.07 0.76
CA ALA A 110 -2.33 -21.92 -0.52
C ALA A 110 -2.14 -20.44 -0.91
N PHE A 111 -3.13 -19.58 -0.63
CA PHE A 111 -2.99 -18.15 -0.91
C PHE A 111 -1.99 -17.47 0.03
N ILE A 112 -1.95 -17.83 1.32
CA ILE A 112 -0.94 -17.31 2.25
C ILE A 112 0.46 -17.77 1.86
N GLU A 113 0.63 -19.00 1.40
CA GLU A 113 1.89 -19.51 0.87
C GLU A 113 2.36 -18.68 -0.33
N LEU A 114 1.47 -18.36 -1.27
CA LEU A 114 1.76 -17.46 -2.39
C LEU A 114 2.21 -16.08 -1.89
N LEU A 115 1.46 -15.47 -0.97
CA LEU A 115 1.81 -14.15 -0.43
C LEU A 115 3.21 -14.14 0.18
N ASN A 116 3.55 -15.15 1.00
CA ASN A 116 4.86 -15.26 1.61
C ASN A 116 5.96 -15.46 0.58
N ALA A 117 5.78 -16.39 -0.37
CA ALA A 117 6.77 -16.67 -1.40
C ALA A 117 7.10 -15.43 -2.25
N ARG A 118 6.07 -14.68 -2.67
CA ARG A 118 6.24 -13.43 -3.42
C ARG A 118 6.84 -12.34 -2.54
N HIS A 119 6.44 -12.23 -1.29
CA HIS A 119 6.95 -11.22 -0.39
C HIS A 119 8.46 -11.38 -0.12
N ASP A 120 8.90 -12.62 0.10
CA ASP A 120 10.31 -12.99 0.27
C ASP A 120 11.11 -12.71 -1.01
N GLU A 121 10.60 -13.12 -2.17
CA GLU A 121 11.26 -12.86 -3.47
C GLU A 121 11.38 -11.36 -3.75
N TYR A 122 10.32 -10.59 -3.51
CA TYR A 122 10.32 -9.16 -3.78
C TYR A 122 11.21 -8.35 -2.83
N ALA A 123 11.52 -8.88 -1.65
CA ALA A 123 12.42 -8.24 -0.69
C ALA A 123 13.85 -8.03 -1.24
N GLU A 124 14.27 -8.86 -2.18
CA GLU A 124 15.60 -8.79 -2.83
C GLU A 124 15.73 -7.62 -3.83
N TYR A 125 14.62 -7.01 -4.24
CA TYR A 125 14.65 -5.93 -5.23
C TYR A 125 14.65 -4.54 -4.61
N ALA A 126 15.35 -3.63 -5.28
CA ALA A 126 15.44 -2.23 -4.90
C ALA A 126 14.20 -1.40 -5.32
N PHE A 127 13.98 -0.32 -4.60
CA PHE A 127 13.02 0.74 -4.91
C PHE A 127 13.77 2.02 -5.28
N ASP A 128 13.19 2.81 -6.18
CA ASP A 128 13.62 4.19 -6.46
C ASP A 128 12.64 5.13 -5.76
N GLY A 129 13.01 5.57 -4.55
CA GLY A 129 12.08 6.26 -3.65
C GLY A 129 10.88 5.38 -3.30
N ASP A 130 9.67 5.87 -3.62
CA ASP A 130 8.41 5.15 -3.37
C ASP A 130 7.95 4.28 -4.58
N ASP A 131 8.77 4.20 -5.65
CA ASP A 131 8.48 3.42 -6.85
C ASP A 131 9.28 2.10 -6.87
N PRO A 132 8.65 0.96 -7.18
CA PRO A 132 9.37 -0.31 -7.34
C PRO A 132 10.32 -0.22 -8.53
N GLY A 133 11.55 -0.73 -8.40
CA GLY A 133 12.52 -0.77 -9.49
C GLY A 133 12.10 -1.68 -10.65
N PHE A 134 12.75 -1.52 -11.80
CA PHE A 134 12.50 -2.32 -13.02
C PHE A 134 12.48 -3.82 -12.74
N ALA A 135 13.48 -4.33 -12.01
CA ALA A 135 13.60 -5.76 -11.72
C ALA A 135 12.36 -6.33 -11.00
N LEU A 136 11.84 -5.61 -9.99
CA LEU A 136 10.64 -6.03 -9.27
C LEU A 136 9.41 -6.03 -10.20
N ARG A 137 9.21 -4.95 -10.98
CA ARG A 137 8.06 -4.84 -11.89
C ARG A 137 8.08 -5.91 -12.96
N ASN A 138 9.25 -6.18 -13.54
CA ASN A 138 9.41 -7.24 -14.53
C ASN A 138 9.14 -8.61 -13.90
N THR A 139 9.72 -8.93 -12.73
CA THR A 139 9.48 -10.21 -12.04
C THR A 139 8.00 -10.40 -11.71
N PHE A 140 7.34 -9.36 -11.19
CA PHE A 140 5.89 -9.38 -11.00
C PHE A 140 5.13 -9.64 -12.32
N GLY A 141 5.53 -8.97 -13.41
CA GLY A 141 4.98 -9.22 -14.74
C GLY A 141 5.18 -10.65 -15.24
N GLN A 142 6.32 -11.30 -14.92
CA GLN A 142 6.55 -12.71 -15.24
C GLN A 142 5.59 -13.62 -14.47
N HIS A 143 5.37 -13.38 -13.18
CA HIS A 143 4.41 -14.16 -12.38
C HIS A 143 2.98 -14.04 -12.91
N VAL A 144 2.57 -12.83 -13.31
CA VAL A 144 1.28 -12.62 -14.00
C VAL A 144 1.25 -13.40 -15.32
N ALA A 145 2.33 -13.36 -16.11
CA ALA A 145 2.41 -14.08 -17.37
C ALA A 145 2.30 -15.61 -17.19
N GLU A 146 2.87 -16.16 -16.10
CA GLU A 146 2.77 -17.58 -15.77
C GLU A 146 1.33 -18.00 -15.48
N VAL A 147 0.59 -17.25 -14.67
CA VAL A 147 -0.81 -17.58 -14.35
C VAL A 147 -1.78 -17.33 -15.51
N MET A 148 -1.47 -16.38 -16.40
CA MET A 148 -2.25 -16.15 -17.62
C MET A 148 -2.06 -17.24 -18.68
N GLY A 149 -0.97 -18.00 -18.62
CA GLY A 149 -0.70 -19.12 -19.52
C GLY A 149 -0.01 -18.68 -20.83
N GLU A 150 0.03 -19.59 -21.82
CA GLU A 150 0.92 -19.43 -22.98
C GLU A 150 0.45 -18.37 -24.00
N HIS A 151 -0.83 -18.00 -24.00
CA HIS A 151 -1.34 -17.03 -24.97
C HIS A 151 -0.72 -15.64 -24.74
N MET A 152 0.00 -15.14 -25.74
CA MET A 152 0.70 -13.84 -25.70
C MET A 152 1.67 -13.66 -24.52
N ARG A 153 2.09 -14.75 -23.86
CA ARG A 153 2.87 -14.76 -22.62
C ARG A 153 4.08 -13.82 -22.63
N ARG A 154 4.80 -13.77 -23.75
CA ARG A 154 6.00 -12.95 -23.93
C ARG A 154 5.76 -11.43 -23.84
N TRP A 155 4.53 -10.96 -23.99
CA TRP A 155 4.16 -9.53 -24.01
C TRP A 155 3.49 -9.08 -22.70
N ILE A 156 3.06 -10.02 -21.86
CA ILE A 156 2.41 -9.74 -20.58
C ILE A 156 3.32 -8.96 -19.63
N PRO A 157 4.62 -9.30 -19.45
CA PRO A 157 5.50 -8.55 -18.57
C PRO A 157 5.64 -7.08 -18.98
N ASP A 158 5.75 -6.80 -20.28
CA ASP A 158 5.83 -5.44 -20.82
C ASP A 158 4.54 -4.64 -20.54
N GLN A 159 3.37 -5.26 -20.75
CA GLN A 159 2.07 -4.66 -20.43
C GLN A 159 1.94 -4.38 -18.92
N VAL A 160 2.27 -5.37 -18.08
CA VAL A 160 2.14 -5.27 -16.64
C VAL A 160 3.05 -4.16 -16.11
N GLU A 161 4.31 -4.12 -16.55
CA GLU A 161 5.24 -3.10 -16.12
C GLU A 161 4.81 -1.70 -16.56
N ALA A 162 4.49 -1.52 -17.85
CA ALA A 162 4.27 -0.21 -18.43
C ALA A 162 2.90 0.39 -18.09
N ILE A 163 1.88 -0.45 -17.91
CA ILE A 163 0.49 -0.04 -17.76
C ILE A 163 -0.08 -0.45 -16.40
N GLU A 164 -0.10 -1.75 -16.11
CA GLU A 164 -0.85 -2.25 -14.95
C GLU A 164 -0.24 -1.84 -13.60
N VAL A 165 1.10 -1.78 -13.49
CA VAL A 165 1.76 -1.33 -12.25
C VAL A 165 1.42 0.14 -11.94
N PRO A 166 1.61 1.12 -12.86
CA PRO A 166 1.16 2.49 -12.62
C PRO A 166 -0.34 2.61 -12.30
N GLU A 167 -1.19 1.88 -13.04
CA GLU A 167 -2.64 1.91 -12.86
C GLU A 167 -3.08 1.30 -11.51
N ALA A 168 -2.38 0.29 -11.01
CA ALA A 168 -2.61 -0.32 -9.71
C ALA A 168 -2.11 0.57 -8.57
N LEU A 169 -0.90 1.13 -8.69
CA LEU A 169 -0.27 1.91 -7.62
C LEU A 169 -0.91 3.29 -7.42
N ALA A 170 -1.36 3.96 -8.48
CA ALA A 170 -2.00 5.28 -8.36
C ALA A 170 -3.21 5.31 -7.38
N PRO A 171 -4.22 4.41 -7.50
CA PRO A 171 -5.30 4.31 -6.52
C PRO A 171 -4.84 3.75 -5.17
N PHE A 172 -3.88 2.83 -5.13
CA PHE A 172 -3.41 2.25 -3.86
C PHE A 172 -2.70 3.30 -3.00
N ARG A 173 -1.77 4.08 -3.57
CA ARG A 173 -1.12 5.22 -2.92
C ARG A 173 -2.11 6.24 -2.37
N ARG A 174 -3.21 6.49 -3.11
CA ARG A 174 -4.29 7.35 -2.62
C ARG A 174 -5.00 6.74 -1.41
N ALA A 175 -5.21 5.43 -1.38
CA ALA A 175 -5.77 4.74 -0.22
C ALA A 175 -4.81 4.79 0.97
N LEU A 176 -3.52 4.48 0.78
CA LEU A 176 -2.49 4.54 1.82
C LEU A 176 -2.44 5.92 2.48
N ARG A 177 -2.30 6.99 1.70
CA ARG A 177 -2.24 8.36 2.22
C ARG A 177 -3.47 8.77 3.03
N ASN A 178 -4.64 8.24 2.70
CA ASN A 178 -5.90 8.66 3.32
C ASN A 178 -6.34 7.78 4.49
N LEU A 179 -5.86 6.52 4.54
CA LEU A 179 -6.28 5.53 5.52
C LEU A 179 -5.23 5.32 6.61
N LEU A 180 -3.95 5.45 6.30
CA LEU A 180 -2.89 5.37 7.30
C LEU A 180 -2.94 6.57 8.23
N PRO A 181 -2.53 6.42 9.51
CA PRO A 181 -2.39 7.53 10.43
C PRO A 181 -1.44 8.57 9.84
N LYS A 182 -1.75 9.85 10.01
CA LYS A 182 -0.77 10.89 9.70
C LYS A 182 0.38 10.74 10.68
N GLN A 183 1.61 10.83 10.19
CA GLN A 183 2.74 10.99 11.10
C GLN A 183 2.52 12.30 11.86
N ASP A 184 2.47 12.21 13.19
CA ASP A 184 2.64 13.41 14.00
C ASP A 184 4.00 13.98 13.60
N LYS A 185 4.00 15.20 13.06
CA LYS A 185 5.20 16.01 13.11
C LYS A 185 5.46 16.19 14.60
N GLY A 186 6.43 15.48 15.15
CA GLY A 186 6.92 15.78 16.48
C GLY A 186 7.16 17.28 16.56
N ASP A 187 6.51 17.92 17.53
CA ASP A 187 6.82 19.27 17.95
C ASP A 187 8.28 19.30 18.41
N ASP A 188 9.20 19.52 17.47
CA ASP A 188 10.58 19.94 17.73
C ASP A 188 10.81 21.29 17.05
N ALA A 189 10.10 22.29 17.56
CA ALA A 189 10.63 23.63 17.73
C ALA A 189 10.40 24.03 19.18
N ALA A 190 11.08 23.31 20.09
CA ALA A 190 11.27 23.78 21.44
C ALA A 190 12.04 25.11 21.38
N ASP A 191 11.37 26.13 21.89
CA ASP A 191 11.91 27.43 22.23
C ASP A 191 13.33 27.32 22.80
N THR A 192 14.28 27.94 22.10
CA THR A 192 15.50 28.45 22.72
C THR A 192 15.56 29.96 22.49
N GLU A 193 15.13 30.65 23.55
CA GLU A 193 15.63 31.94 24.03
C GLU A 193 15.82 33.07 23.01
N GLY A 194 14.93 34.05 23.09
CA GLY A 194 15.11 35.34 22.43
C GLY A 194 14.00 36.35 22.70
N VAL A 195 13.45 36.42 23.92
CA VAL A 195 12.64 37.58 24.32
C VAL A 195 13.59 38.78 24.45
N ALA A 196 13.84 39.44 23.33
CA ALA A 196 14.39 40.79 23.32
C ALA A 196 13.28 41.74 23.80
N THR A 197 13.18 41.93 25.11
CA THR A 197 12.43 43.04 25.70
C THR A 197 13.05 44.34 25.16
N ARG A 198 12.33 45.04 24.30
CA ARG A 198 12.70 46.39 23.86
C ARG A 198 12.78 47.29 25.10
N PRO A 199 13.87 48.06 25.30
CA PRO A 199 13.88 49.04 26.37
C PRO A 199 12.87 50.15 26.05
N ASP A 200 12.04 50.47 27.05
CA ASP A 200 11.09 51.57 27.01
C ASP A 200 11.84 52.92 26.95
N PRO A 201 11.63 53.77 25.93
CA PRO A 201 12.35 55.04 25.79
C PRO A 201 11.91 56.14 26.77
N HIS A 202 11.02 55.88 27.73
CA HIS A 202 10.50 56.91 28.64
C HIS A 202 10.54 56.60 30.14
N SER A 203 11.50 55.78 30.60
CA SER A 203 11.79 55.66 32.03
C SER A 203 12.84 56.67 32.51
N LEU A 204 12.34 57.89 32.76
CA LEU A 204 12.69 58.85 33.81
C LEU A 204 14.12 59.36 34.01
N GLN A 205 14.17 60.68 33.98
CA GLN A 205 15.21 61.59 34.44
C GLN A 205 15.51 61.46 35.95
N ALA A 206 16.72 61.94 36.29
CA ALA A 206 17.11 62.66 37.50
C ALA A 206 17.48 61.89 38.79
N ASN A 207 18.72 62.18 39.24
CA ASN A 207 19.30 62.27 40.59
C ASN A 207 20.63 61.51 40.60
N ASN A 208 21.79 61.99 41.07
CA ASN A 208 22.27 63.19 41.77
C ASN A 208 23.82 63.11 41.64
N THR A 209 24.53 64.19 41.31
CA THR A 209 25.47 64.96 42.17
C THR A 209 26.67 64.22 42.80
N GLU A 210 27.84 64.90 42.70
CA GLU A 210 29.08 64.80 43.53
C GLU A 210 30.00 63.60 43.21
N ASP A 211 31.30 63.71 42.93
CA ASP A 211 32.35 64.75 43.05
C ASP A 211 33.26 64.79 41.79
#